data_AF-A0A7J9G9Q0-F1
#
_entry.id   AF-A0A7J9G9Q0-F1
#
_cell.length_a   1.000
_cell.length_b   1.000
_cell.length_c   1.000
_cell.angle_alpha   90.00
_cell.angle_beta   90.00
_cell.angle_gamma   90.00
#
_symmetry.space_group_name_H-M   'P 1'
#
loop_
_entity.id
_entity.type
_entity.pdbx_description
1 polymer ?
#
loop_
_entity_poly.entity_id
_entity_poly.type
_entity_poly.pdbx_seq_one_letter_code
_entity_poly.pdbx_strand_id
1 'polypeptide(L)'
;VFLGDNGVRDVEGNELPSLVYVSREKRPGFEHHKKAGAMNALIRVSAVLSNAPYLLNVDCDHYINNSKALREAMCFMMDPTSGKKVCYVQFPQRFDGIDRHDRYSNRNVVFFDINMKGLDGLQGPIYVGTGCVFRRQALYGFDAPVTKKPPGKTCNCLPKWCCFLCCCSRKNKKQKQKKEKTKKSKQREASKQIHALENIEGAISESNSQSSVTSQMKLEKKFGQSPVFVASTLPEDGGVPQNASPASLLREAIQVISCGYEDKTEWGKEVGWIYGSVTEDILTGFKMHCHGWRSVYCIPKRPAFKGSAPINLSDRLHQVLRWALGSVEIFLSRHCPIWYGYGGGLKWLERFSYINSVVYPWTSIPLLVYCTLPAICLLTGKFIVPEVSYPDIKAVITDNCSIYLCWHYN
;
A
#
# COMPACT_ATOMS: atom_id res chain seq x y z
N VAL A 1 -12.73 -13.60 23.08
CA VAL A 1 -11.68 -14.42 22.45
C VAL A 1 -12.20 -15.85 22.43
N PHE A 2 -12.15 -16.50 21.28
CA PHE A 2 -12.58 -17.87 21.05
C PHE A 2 -11.36 -18.68 20.60
N LEU A 3 -11.29 -19.97 20.91
CA LEU A 3 -10.12 -20.82 20.63
C LEU A 3 -8.82 -20.26 21.27
N GLY A 4 -7.66 -20.80 20.88
CA GLY A 4 -6.35 -20.43 21.44
C GLY A 4 -6.01 -21.15 22.75
N ASP A 5 -4.92 -20.71 23.40
CA ASP A 5 -4.28 -21.39 24.55
C ASP A 5 -5.22 -21.64 25.73
N ASN A 6 -6.10 -20.66 26.01
CA ASN A 6 -7.11 -20.73 27.06
C ASN A 6 -8.49 -21.20 26.57
N GLY A 7 -8.57 -21.64 25.31
CA GLY A 7 -9.79 -22.01 24.62
C GLY A 7 -9.97 -23.52 24.44
N VAL A 8 -10.90 -23.87 23.55
CA VAL A 8 -11.18 -25.26 23.16
C VAL A 8 -10.05 -25.80 22.28
N ARG A 9 -9.52 -26.97 22.64
CA ARG A 9 -8.55 -27.74 21.86
C ARG A 9 -9.26 -28.61 20.82
N ASP A 10 -8.53 -29.08 19.81
CA ASP A 10 -9.09 -30.05 18.87
C ASP A 10 -9.33 -31.43 19.53
N VAL A 11 -9.92 -32.35 18.78
CA VAL A 11 -10.26 -33.71 19.27
C VAL A 11 -9.00 -34.51 19.64
N GLU A 12 -7.84 -34.17 19.07
CA GLU A 12 -6.54 -34.80 19.34
C GLU A 12 -5.77 -34.11 20.49
N GLY A 13 -6.31 -33.02 21.06
CA GLY A 13 -5.69 -32.24 22.13
C GLY A 13 -4.74 -31.13 21.67
N ASN A 14 -4.63 -30.88 20.36
CA ASN A 14 -3.79 -29.81 19.81
C ASN A 14 -4.46 -28.44 19.96
N GLU A 15 -3.63 -27.40 20.02
CA GLU A 15 -4.07 -26.02 20.11
C GLU A 15 -4.56 -25.51 18.75
N LEU A 16 -5.66 -24.76 18.77
CA LEU A 16 -6.23 -24.12 17.59
C LEU A 16 -5.87 -22.63 17.56
N PRO A 17 -5.70 -22.01 16.37
CA PRO A 17 -5.47 -20.58 16.25
C PRO A 17 -6.54 -19.75 16.97
N SER A 18 -6.10 -18.75 17.74
CA SER A 18 -7.01 -17.84 18.45
C SER A 18 -7.86 -17.01 17.49
N LEU A 19 -9.15 -16.90 17.79
CA LEU A 19 -10.12 -16.09 17.07
C LEU A 19 -10.63 -14.96 17.97
N VAL A 20 -10.35 -13.71 17.58
CA VAL A 20 -10.80 -12.52 18.31
C VAL A 20 -11.93 -11.85 17.55
N TYR A 21 -13.14 -11.90 18.11
CA TYR A 21 -14.26 -11.10 17.64
C TYR A 21 -14.17 -9.69 18.20
N VAL A 22 -14.26 -8.69 17.32
CA VAL A 22 -14.19 -7.27 17.67
C VAL A 22 -15.36 -6.54 17.04
N SER A 23 -16.14 -5.84 17.86
CA SER A 23 -17.13 -4.87 17.42
C SER A 23 -16.70 -3.49 17.91
N ARG A 24 -16.63 -2.52 16.99
CA ARG A 24 -16.26 -1.14 17.33
C ARG A 24 -17.40 -0.45 18.08
N GLU A 25 -17.03 0.47 18.97
CA GLU A 25 -17.98 1.42 19.52
C GLU A 25 -18.41 2.41 18.43
N LYS A 26 -19.71 2.65 18.31
CA LYS A 26 -20.28 3.67 17.42
C LYS A 26 -21.26 4.52 18.21
N ARG A 27 -21.18 5.84 18.05
CA ARG A 27 -22.08 6.80 18.67
C ARG A 27 -22.67 7.75 17.62
N PRO A 28 -23.92 8.21 17.79
CA PRO A 28 -24.47 9.28 16.97
C PRO A 28 -23.54 10.50 16.98
N GLY A 29 -23.32 11.11 15.81
CA GLY A 29 -22.44 12.28 15.66
C GLY A 29 -20.96 11.96 15.42
N PHE A 30 -20.53 10.69 15.47
CA PHE A 30 -19.16 10.28 15.15
C PHE A 30 -19.07 9.64 13.76
N GLU A 31 -18.16 10.14 12.92
CA GLU A 31 -17.86 9.53 11.64
C GLU A 31 -17.07 8.21 11.84
N HIS A 32 -17.43 7.16 11.11
CA HIS A 32 -16.87 5.82 11.34
C HIS A 32 -16.11 5.22 10.15
N HIS A 33 -16.00 5.98 9.05
CA HIS A 33 -15.19 5.67 7.85
C HIS A 33 -15.34 4.25 7.28
N LYS A 34 -16.57 3.72 7.28
CA LYS A 34 -16.96 2.43 6.65
C LYS A 34 -15.94 1.29 6.93
N LYS A 35 -15.34 0.72 5.89
CA LYS A 35 -14.37 -0.39 5.92
C LYS A 35 -13.01 0.07 6.45
N ALA A 36 -12.49 1.21 5.98
CA ALA A 36 -11.20 1.75 6.40
C ALA A 36 -11.10 1.91 7.93
N GLY A 37 -12.13 2.49 8.57
CA GLY A 37 -12.17 2.64 10.02
C GLY A 37 -12.25 1.31 10.77
N ALA A 38 -12.88 0.29 10.18
CA ALA A 38 -12.91 -1.06 10.76
C ALA A 38 -11.53 -1.72 10.71
N MET A 39 -10.85 -1.63 9.57
CA MET A 39 -9.50 -2.15 9.38
C MET A 39 -8.49 -1.45 10.30
N ASN A 40 -8.58 -0.13 10.46
CA ASN A 40 -7.70 0.63 11.35
C ASN A 40 -7.89 0.26 12.83
N ALA A 41 -9.13 0.07 13.28
CA ALA A 41 -9.39 -0.44 14.63
C ALA A 41 -8.81 -1.85 14.84
N LEU A 42 -8.94 -2.73 13.84
CA LEU A 42 -8.36 -4.08 13.91
C LEU A 42 -6.83 -4.05 13.98
N ILE A 43 -6.15 -3.14 13.28
CA ILE A 43 -4.69 -2.95 13.43
C ILE A 43 -4.34 -2.65 14.89
N ARG A 44 -5.05 -1.71 15.51
CA ARG A 44 -4.80 -1.27 16.89
C ARG A 44 -5.04 -2.38 17.90
N VAL A 45 -6.18 -3.05 17.83
CA VAL A 45 -6.48 -4.19 18.71
C VAL A 45 -5.46 -5.31 18.54
N SER A 46 -5.16 -5.66 17.29
CA SER A 46 -4.19 -6.71 16.99
C SER A 46 -2.82 -6.39 17.57
N ALA A 47 -2.40 -5.12 17.56
CA ALA A 47 -1.14 -4.68 18.15
C ALA A 47 -1.09 -4.86 19.67
N VAL A 48 -2.20 -4.64 20.37
CA VAL A 48 -2.29 -4.84 21.81
C VAL A 48 -2.33 -6.33 22.18
N LEU A 49 -3.06 -7.15 21.41
CA LEU A 49 -3.33 -8.55 21.79
C LEU A 49 -2.28 -9.56 21.33
N SER A 50 -1.65 -9.35 20.16
CA SER A 50 -0.75 -10.35 19.54
C SER A 50 0.48 -9.72 18.89
N ASN A 51 0.35 -8.46 18.43
CA ASN A 51 1.36 -7.69 17.74
C ASN A 51 2.08 -8.42 16.60
N ALA A 52 1.33 -9.14 15.76
CA ALA A 52 1.92 -9.84 14.64
C ALA A 52 2.53 -8.85 13.61
N PRO A 53 3.79 -9.03 13.14
CA PRO A 53 4.46 -8.10 12.23
C PRO A 53 3.86 -8.08 10.82
N TYR A 54 3.10 -9.12 10.46
CA TYR A 54 2.42 -9.26 9.19
C TYR A 54 0.90 -9.42 9.40
N LEU A 55 0.13 -8.84 8.49
CA LEU A 55 -1.34 -8.76 8.56
C LEU A 55 -1.93 -9.19 7.22
N LEU A 56 -2.72 -10.25 7.19
CA LEU A 56 -3.50 -10.64 6.00
C LEU A 56 -4.89 -9.98 6.07
N ASN A 57 -5.31 -9.32 5.00
CA ASN A 57 -6.68 -8.86 4.84
C ASN A 57 -7.47 -9.74 3.85
N VAL A 58 -8.71 -10.07 4.20
CA VAL A 58 -9.61 -10.89 3.37
C VAL A 58 -11.03 -10.36 3.53
N ASP A 59 -11.73 -10.15 2.41
CA ASP A 59 -13.15 -9.81 2.39
C ASP A 59 -14.04 -11.03 2.64
N CYS A 60 -15.27 -10.80 3.11
CA CYS A 60 -16.18 -11.88 3.52
C CYS A 60 -16.66 -12.78 2.37
N ASP A 61 -16.62 -12.28 1.14
CA ASP A 61 -16.92 -13.01 -0.08
C ASP A 61 -15.73 -13.80 -0.61
N HIS A 62 -14.57 -13.72 0.04
CA HIS A 62 -13.33 -14.41 -0.32
C HIS A 62 -12.88 -15.41 0.75
N TYR A 63 -12.35 -16.55 0.31
CA TYR A 63 -11.79 -17.59 1.17
C TYR A 63 -10.39 -18.00 0.71
N ILE A 64 -9.61 -18.55 1.64
CA ILE A 64 -8.29 -19.13 1.35
C ILE A 64 -8.50 -20.48 0.65
N ASN A 65 -8.17 -20.53 -0.63
CA ASN A 65 -8.26 -21.76 -1.43
C ASN A 65 -6.95 -22.58 -1.38
N ASN A 66 -5.80 -21.93 -1.17
CA ASN A 66 -4.51 -22.62 -1.02
C ASN A 66 -3.96 -22.44 0.41
N SER A 67 -3.86 -23.53 1.17
CA SER A 67 -3.28 -23.50 2.53
C SER A 67 -1.80 -23.08 2.57
N LYS A 68 -1.12 -23.02 1.41
CA LYS A 68 0.25 -22.51 1.29
C LYS A 68 0.35 -21.01 1.05
N ALA A 69 -0.77 -20.29 0.86
CA ALA A 69 -0.77 -18.87 0.52
C ALA A 69 0.04 -18.00 1.49
N LEU A 70 -0.13 -18.22 2.80
CA LEU A 70 0.64 -17.50 3.83
C LEU A 70 2.14 -17.80 3.74
N ARG A 71 2.51 -19.07 3.53
CA ARG A 71 3.91 -19.48 3.39
C ARG A 71 4.55 -18.86 2.14
N GLU A 72 3.82 -18.82 1.03
CA GLU A 72 4.26 -18.21 -0.22
C GLU A 72 4.48 -16.69 -0.06
N ALA A 73 3.60 -15.99 0.65
CA ALA A 73 3.80 -14.58 0.97
C ALA A 73 5.06 -14.35 1.81
N MET A 74 5.29 -15.21 2.82
CA MET A 74 6.48 -15.11 3.67
C MET A 74 7.79 -15.34 2.90
N CYS A 75 7.80 -16.15 1.84
CA CYS A 75 8.98 -16.31 0.99
C CYS A 75 9.50 -14.97 0.43
N PHE A 76 8.61 -14.04 0.09
CA PHE A 76 9.01 -12.70 -0.38
C PHE A 76 9.35 -11.75 0.77
N MET A 77 8.55 -11.78 1.84
CA MET A 77 8.72 -10.84 2.95
C MET A 77 9.93 -11.13 3.84
N MET A 78 10.33 -12.40 3.91
CA MET A 78 11.46 -12.89 4.71
C MET A 78 12.75 -13.05 3.90
N ASP A 79 12.76 -12.72 2.60
CA ASP A 79 13.99 -12.72 1.81
C ASP A 79 15.00 -11.73 2.44
N PRO A 80 16.20 -12.18 2.86
CA PRO A 80 17.22 -11.32 3.48
C PRO A 80 17.67 -10.17 2.58
N THR A 81 17.57 -10.33 1.26
CA THR A 81 18.10 -9.38 0.28
C THR A 81 17.09 -8.28 -0.04
N SER A 82 15.86 -8.64 -0.38
CA SER A 82 14.85 -7.70 -0.88
C SER A 82 13.60 -7.60 0.00
N GLY A 83 13.35 -8.58 0.88
CA GLY A 83 12.14 -8.68 1.70
C GLY A 83 11.93 -7.51 2.66
N LYS A 84 13.02 -6.90 3.14
CA LYS A 84 12.97 -5.71 4.03
C LYS A 84 12.27 -4.50 3.40
N LYS A 85 12.22 -4.40 2.08
CA LYS A 85 11.52 -3.32 1.35
C LYS A 85 10.12 -3.70 0.90
N VAL A 86 9.71 -4.96 1.08
CA VAL A 86 8.37 -5.42 0.71
C VAL A 86 7.38 -4.95 1.78
N CYS A 87 6.45 -4.09 1.39
CA CYS A 87 5.37 -3.64 2.27
C CYS A 87 4.13 -4.50 2.20
N TYR A 88 3.83 -5.09 1.04
CA TYR A 88 2.78 -6.08 0.93
C TYR A 88 2.98 -7.04 -0.25
N VAL A 89 2.36 -8.22 -0.14
CA VAL A 89 2.26 -9.23 -1.20
C VAL A 89 0.79 -9.34 -1.60
N GLN A 90 0.47 -8.95 -2.83
CA GLN A 90 -0.86 -9.01 -3.40
C GLN A 90 -1.03 -10.31 -4.18
N PHE A 91 -2.13 -11.01 -3.94
CA PHE A 91 -2.54 -12.17 -4.73
C PHE A 91 -3.63 -11.79 -5.75
N PRO A 92 -3.72 -12.48 -6.90
CA PRO A 92 -4.80 -12.28 -7.86
C PRO A 92 -6.16 -12.64 -7.24
N GLN A 93 -7.15 -11.78 -7.43
CA GLN A 93 -8.54 -12.12 -7.11
C GLN A 93 -9.07 -13.07 -8.20
N ARG A 94 -9.56 -14.23 -7.79
CA ARG A 94 -10.20 -15.20 -8.67
C ARG A 94 -11.59 -15.48 -8.15
N PHE A 95 -12.54 -15.68 -9.05
CA PHE A 95 -13.93 -15.88 -8.67
C PHE A 95 -14.44 -17.25 -9.13
N ASP A 96 -15.29 -17.85 -8.32
CA ASP A 96 -16.06 -19.03 -8.66
C ASP A 96 -17.42 -18.62 -9.28
N GLY A 97 -18.11 -19.58 -9.90
CA GLY A 97 -19.49 -19.37 -10.39
C GLY A 97 -19.63 -18.45 -11.60
N ILE A 98 -18.55 -18.16 -12.33
CA ILE A 98 -18.60 -17.37 -13.56
C ILE A 98 -19.07 -18.24 -14.73
N ASP A 99 -20.07 -17.76 -15.48
CA ASP A 99 -20.58 -18.41 -16.69
C ASP A 99 -19.46 -18.71 -17.70
N ARG A 100 -19.63 -19.77 -18.51
CA ARG A 100 -18.66 -20.17 -19.55
C ARG A 100 -18.39 -19.05 -20.54
N HIS A 101 -19.40 -18.23 -20.87
CA HIS A 101 -19.25 -17.13 -21.82
C HIS A 101 -18.73 -15.83 -21.18
N ASP A 102 -18.72 -15.75 -19.84
CA ASP A 102 -18.30 -14.56 -19.06
C ASP A 102 -18.75 -13.23 -19.68
N ARG A 103 -20.05 -13.13 -20.02
CA ARG A 103 -20.61 -11.96 -20.74
C ARG A 103 -20.43 -10.64 -20.01
N TYR A 104 -20.30 -10.68 -18.68
CA TYR A 104 -20.08 -9.50 -17.83
C TYR A 104 -18.60 -9.19 -17.60
N SER A 105 -17.69 -10.00 -18.14
CA SER A 105 -16.24 -9.88 -17.98
C SER A 105 -15.83 -9.77 -16.50
N ASN A 106 -16.43 -10.62 -15.67
CA ASN A 106 -16.23 -10.59 -14.22
C ASN A 106 -14.85 -11.12 -13.81
N ARG A 107 -14.19 -11.93 -14.65
CA ARG A 107 -12.84 -12.43 -14.37
C ARG A 107 -11.79 -11.32 -14.36
N ASN A 108 -12.03 -10.22 -15.09
CA ASN A 108 -11.11 -9.10 -15.27
C ASN A 108 -9.65 -9.55 -15.56
N VAL A 109 -9.49 -10.53 -16.45
CA VAL A 109 -8.20 -11.21 -16.70
C VAL A 109 -7.12 -10.26 -17.18
N VAL A 110 -7.44 -9.25 -18.01
CA VAL A 110 -6.45 -8.30 -18.52
C VAL A 110 -5.79 -7.53 -17.36
N PHE A 111 -6.59 -7.09 -16.39
CA PHE A 111 -6.07 -6.35 -15.25
C PHE A 111 -5.19 -7.24 -14.36
N PHE A 112 -5.67 -8.43 -14.00
CA PHE A 112 -4.94 -9.31 -13.07
C PHE A 112 -3.79 -10.09 -13.73
N ASP A 113 -3.89 -10.49 -14.99
CA ASP A 113 -2.90 -11.35 -15.64
C ASP A 113 -1.90 -10.61 -16.53
N ILE A 114 -2.19 -9.38 -16.92
CA ILE A 114 -1.30 -8.57 -17.77
C ILE A 114 -0.83 -7.33 -17.02
N ASN A 115 -1.74 -6.45 -16.64
CA ASN A 115 -1.39 -5.15 -16.05
C ASN A 115 -0.65 -5.31 -14.71
N MET A 116 -1.22 -6.08 -13.77
CA MET A 116 -0.60 -6.30 -12.45
C MET A 116 0.78 -6.96 -12.52
N LYS A 117 1.01 -7.86 -13.47
CA LYS A 117 2.33 -8.44 -13.72
C LYS A 117 3.32 -7.39 -14.25
N GLY A 118 2.86 -6.53 -15.16
CA GLY A 118 3.67 -5.41 -15.66
C GLY A 118 4.11 -4.45 -14.55
N LEU A 119 3.20 -4.11 -13.63
CA LEU A 119 3.50 -3.26 -12.48
C LEU A 119 4.47 -3.90 -11.49
N ASP A 120 4.44 -5.24 -11.36
CA ASP A 120 5.37 -5.97 -10.50
C ASP A 120 6.84 -5.78 -10.90
N GLY A 121 7.10 -5.56 -12.20
CA GLY A 121 8.43 -5.22 -12.72
C GLY A 121 8.91 -3.80 -12.36
N LEU A 122 8.01 -2.91 -11.94
CA LEU A 122 8.31 -1.52 -11.59
C LEU A 122 8.52 -1.37 -10.08
N GLN A 123 7.48 -1.00 -9.32
CA GLN A 123 7.50 -0.89 -7.86
C GLN A 123 6.55 -1.89 -7.18
N GLY A 124 5.78 -2.63 -7.95
CA GLY A 124 4.84 -3.64 -7.46
C GLY A 124 3.40 -3.35 -7.88
N PRO A 125 2.49 -4.32 -7.70
CA PRO A 125 1.07 -4.15 -7.99
C PRO A 125 0.42 -3.09 -7.08
N ILE A 126 -0.69 -2.49 -7.51
CA ILE A 126 -1.53 -1.68 -6.63
C ILE A 126 -2.34 -2.57 -5.68
N TYR A 127 -2.66 -2.07 -4.49
CA TYR A 127 -3.53 -2.77 -3.53
C TYR A 127 -5.00 -2.69 -3.98
N VAL A 128 -5.68 -3.84 -4.02
CA VAL A 128 -7.03 -4.01 -4.59
C VAL A 128 -8.10 -4.49 -3.60
N GLY A 129 -7.85 -4.35 -2.30
CA GLY A 129 -8.90 -4.48 -1.29
C GLY A 129 -9.01 -5.83 -0.56
N THR A 130 -8.43 -6.91 -1.08
CA THR A 130 -8.49 -8.28 -0.48
C THR A 130 -7.30 -9.15 -0.91
N GLY A 131 -7.03 -10.22 -0.16
CA GLY A 131 -6.00 -11.20 -0.48
C GLY A 131 -4.60 -10.61 -0.48
N CYS A 132 -4.31 -9.73 0.48
CA CYS A 132 -3.05 -9.01 0.56
C CYS A 132 -2.43 -9.17 1.96
N VAL A 133 -1.18 -9.63 2.00
CA VAL A 133 -0.40 -9.71 3.23
C VAL A 133 0.40 -8.43 3.35
N PHE A 134 0.21 -7.68 4.43
CA PHE A 134 0.87 -6.41 4.71
C PHE A 134 1.95 -6.55 5.79
N ARG A 135 3.00 -5.74 5.68
CA ARG A 135 3.94 -5.44 6.76
C ARG A 135 3.35 -4.35 7.65
N ARG A 136 3.19 -4.65 8.94
CA ARG A 136 2.61 -3.73 9.94
C ARG A 136 3.31 -2.38 9.99
N GLN A 137 4.64 -2.36 9.98
CA GLN A 137 5.43 -1.12 10.02
C GLN A 137 5.12 -0.19 8.82
N ALA A 138 4.82 -0.77 7.65
CA ALA A 138 4.43 0.01 6.48
C ALA A 138 3.02 0.60 6.63
N LEU A 139 2.08 -0.13 7.26
CA LEU A 139 0.76 0.38 7.63
C LEU A 139 0.84 1.47 8.71
N TYR A 140 1.85 1.45 9.57
CA TYR A 140 2.10 2.53 10.54
C TYR A 140 2.64 3.82 9.91
N GLY A 141 2.85 3.85 8.59
CA GLY A 141 3.35 5.01 7.88
C GLY A 141 4.82 5.31 8.22
N PHE A 142 5.63 4.28 8.44
CA PHE A 142 7.09 4.43 8.46
C PHE A 142 7.65 4.37 7.04
N ASP A 143 8.76 5.05 6.80
CA ASP A 143 9.46 5.00 5.52
C ASP A 143 10.14 3.64 5.29
N ALA A 144 10.28 3.25 4.02
CA ALA A 144 11.00 2.03 3.68
C ALA A 144 12.49 2.12 4.10
N PRO A 145 13.11 1.00 4.55
CA PRO A 145 14.51 1.00 4.92
C PRO A 145 15.43 1.48 3.80
N VAL A 146 16.27 2.46 4.10
CA VAL A 146 17.21 3.03 3.13
C VAL A 146 18.34 2.04 2.85
N THR A 147 18.42 1.53 1.62
CA THR A 147 19.60 0.80 1.16
C THR A 147 20.76 1.78 0.98
N LYS A 148 21.81 1.66 1.80
CA LYS A 148 23.08 2.34 1.53
C LYS A 148 23.57 1.90 0.16
N LYS A 149 23.65 2.83 -0.81
CA LYS A 149 24.32 2.53 -2.07
C LYS A 149 25.76 2.10 -1.75
N PRO A 150 26.29 1.01 -2.32
CA PRO A 150 27.72 0.78 -2.27
C PRO A 150 28.42 2.01 -2.87
N PRO A 151 29.57 2.45 -2.33
CA PRO A 151 30.31 3.56 -2.92
C PRO A 151 30.55 3.23 -4.39
N GLY A 152 30.08 4.11 -5.28
CA GLY A 152 30.20 3.91 -6.71
C GLY A 152 31.66 3.69 -7.07
N LYS A 153 31.97 2.52 -7.64
CA LYS A 153 33.28 2.30 -8.25
C LYS A 153 33.34 3.19 -9.47
N THR A 154 34.04 4.32 -9.37
CA THR A 154 34.43 5.10 -10.55
C THR A 154 35.43 4.24 -11.32
N CYS A 155 34.98 3.60 -12.39
CA CYS A 155 35.87 2.99 -13.36
C CYS A 155 36.57 4.11 -14.14
N ASN A 156 37.87 4.30 -13.89
CA ASN A 156 38.74 5.20 -14.67
C ASN A 156 39.07 4.65 -16.08
N CYS A 157 38.17 3.87 -16.69
CA CYS A 157 38.47 3.05 -17.86
C CYS A 157 38.01 3.67 -19.19
N LEU A 158 37.51 4.92 -19.21
CA LEU A 158 37.08 5.58 -20.45
C LEU A 158 37.96 6.79 -20.77
N PRO A 159 38.62 6.82 -21.95
CA PRO A 159 39.37 7.98 -22.39
C PRO A 159 38.48 9.20 -22.59
N LYS A 160 39.04 10.39 -22.34
CA LYS A 160 38.40 11.72 -22.26
C LYS A 160 37.68 12.24 -23.53
N TRP A 161 37.39 11.41 -24.52
CA TRP A 161 36.87 11.87 -25.82
C TRP A 161 35.39 11.58 -26.10
N CYS A 162 34.62 11.07 -25.12
CA CYS A 162 33.17 10.84 -25.28
C CYS A 162 32.29 11.80 -24.46
N CYS A 163 32.83 12.93 -24.00
CA CYS A 163 32.13 13.83 -23.07
C CYS A 163 31.62 15.14 -23.70
N PHE A 164 31.35 15.16 -25.01
CA PHE A 164 30.88 16.36 -25.73
C PHE A 164 29.35 16.48 -25.89
N LEU A 165 28.55 15.55 -25.34
CA LEU A 165 27.08 15.58 -25.46
C LEU A 165 26.30 15.62 -24.13
N CYS A 166 26.97 15.79 -22.98
CA CYS A 166 26.27 16.02 -21.70
C CYS A 166 26.39 17.49 -21.27
N CYS A 167 25.40 18.29 -21.69
CA CYS A 167 25.14 19.64 -21.20
C CYS A 167 24.71 19.65 -19.73
N CYS A 168 25.66 19.57 -18.79
CA CYS A 168 25.44 19.89 -17.39
C CYS A 168 26.40 21.01 -16.94
N SER A 169 25.83 22.20 -16.82
CA SER A 169 26.45 23.44 -16.36
C SER A 169 27.28 23.28 -15.08
N ARG A 170 28.60 23.47 -15.18
CA ARG A 170 29.50 23.61 -14.02
C ARG A 170 29.34 24.99 -13.40
N LYS A 171 28.66 25.08 -12.25
CA LYS A 171 28.81 26.23 -11.34
C LYS A 171 30.01 25.99 -10.42
N ASN A 172 31.05 26.82 -10.59
CA ASN A 172 32.24 26.86 -9.75
C ASN A 172 31.88 27.29 -8.31
N LYS A 173 32.21 26.48 -7.30
CA LYS A 173 32.33 26.93 -5.90
C LYS A 173 33.77 26.68 -5.43
N LYS A 174 34.47 27.78 -5.15
CA LYS A 174 35.83 27.83 -4.58
C LYS A 174 35.88 27.06 -3.25
N GLN A 175 36.93 26.25 -3.10
CA GLN A 175 37.34 25.60 -1.85
C GLN A 175 37.67 26.64 -0.77
N LYS A 176 37.25 26.37 0.47
CA LYS A 176 37.94 26.84 1.68
C LYS A 176 38.10 25.67 2.65
N GLN A 177 39.29 25.59 3.25
CA GLN A 177 39.91 24.42 3.86
C GLN A 177 39.24 23.86 5.12
N LYS A 178 39.47 22.55 5.31
CA LYS A 178 39.24 21.69 6.48
C LYS A 178 39.79 22.27 7.79
N LYS A 179 39.09 21.97 8.90
CA LYS A 179 39.74 21.63 10.19
C LYS A 179 39.19 20.28 10.67
N GLU A 180 40.10 19.34 10.88
CA GLU A 180 39.87 18.00 11.43
C GLU A 180 39.49 18.04 12.91
N LYS A 181 38.59 17.14 13.34
CA LYS A 181 38.69 16.44 14.63
C LYS A 181 38.06 15.04 14.53
N THR A 182 38.87 14.06 14.92
CA THR A 182 38.66 12.62 14.95
C THR A 182 37.85 12.17 16.18
N LYS A 183 36.95 11.17 16.05
CA LYS A 183 36.67 10.04 17.00
C LYS A 183 35.33 9.36 16.64
N LYS A 184 35.36 8.09 16.17
CA LYS A 184 35.25 6.81 16.92
C LYS A 184 33.86 6.51 17.51
N SER A 185 33.26 5.42 17.01
CA SER A 185 32.31 4.49 17.66
C SER A 185 30.95 5.04 18.13
N LYS A 186 29.93 4.97 17.26
CA LYS A 186 28.50 5.19 17.57
C LYS A 186 27.65 3.91 17.56
N GLN A 187 28.27 2.76 17.83
CA GLN A 187 27.58 1.46 17.84
C GLN A 187 27.55 0.80 19.23
N ARG A 188 28.00 1.51 20.27
CA ARG A 188 28.02 1.02 21.66
C ARG A 188 26.96 1.68 22.56
N GLU A 189 26.13 2.58 22.02
CA GLU A 189 25.09 3.31 22.76
C GLU A 189 23.73 2.61 22.76
N ALA A 190 23.39 1.83 21.73
CA ALA A 190 22.12 1.10 21.68
C ALA A 190 22.06 -0.05 22.71
N SER A 191 23.19 -0.71 23.00
CA SER A 191 23.23 -1.79 24.00
C SER A 191 23.26 -1.28 25.45
N LYS A 192 23.56 0.02 25.69
CA LYS A 192 23.52 0.60 27.04
C LYS A 192 22.13 1.10 27.45
N GLN A 193 21.23 1.33 26.50
CA GLN A 193 19.85 1.74 26.78
C GLN A 193 18.94 0.57 27.20
N ILE A 194 19.34 -0.68 26.91
CA ILE A 194 18.58 -1.87 27.31
C ILE A 194 18.77 -2.19 28.81
N HIS A 195 19.88 -1.78 29.42
CA HIS A 195 20.18 -2.08 30.83
C HIS A 195 19.75 -1.01 31.83
N ALA A 196 19.18 0.11 31.36
CA ALA A 196 18.79 1.25 32.20
C ALA A 196 17.28 1.29 32.54
N LEU A 197 16.51 0.29 32.10
CA LEU A 197 15.09 0.14 32.42
C LEU A 197 14.82 -0.79 33.61
N GLU A 198 15.85 -1.47 34.15
CA GLU A 198 15.71 -2.38 35.29
C GLU A 198 15.96 -1.74 36.66
N ASN A 199 16.45 -0.50 36.73
CA ASN A 199 16.66 0.19 38.01
C ASN A 199 16.14 1.64 37.94
N ILE A 200 14.87 1.84 38.24
CA ILE A 200 14.34 3.17 38.59
C ILE A 200 13.62 3.08 39.93
N GLU A 201 14.42 3.14 41.00
CA GLU A 201 14.08 3.92 42.19
C GLU A 201 15.26 4.86 42.45
N GLY A 202 15.00 6.18 42.45
CA GLY A 202 15.93 7.17 43.00
C GLY A 202 16.52 8.18 42.03
N ALA A 203 16.05 9.43 42.17
CA ALA A 203 16.78 10.70 41.97
C ALA A 203 17.11 11.21 40.54
N ILE A 204 16.22 12.10 40.09
CA ILE A 204 16.34 13.30 39.24
C ILE A 204 17.73 13.68 38.68
N SER A 205 17.81 13.92 37.36
CA SER A 205 18.58 15.04 36.79
C SER A 205 17.96 15.54 35.46
N GLU A 206 17.73 16.86 35.40
CA GLU A 206 16.77 17.57 34.52
C GLU A 206 17.25 17.94 33.10
N SER A 207 18.32 17.36 32.56
CA SER A 207 18.86 17.82 31.25
C SER A 207 18.59 16.90 30.05
N ASN A 208 17.95 15.74 30.26
CA ASN A 208 17.65 14.75 29.20
C ASN A 208 16.15 14.49 28.99
N SER A 209 15.29 15.25 29.68
CA SER A 209 13.82 15.08 29.68
C SER A 209 13.15 15.77 28.48
N GLN A 210 13.69 16.88 27.97
CA GLN A 210 13.00 17.66 26.92
C GLN A 210 12.97 16.98 25.55
N SER A 211 14.03 16.26 25.18
CA SER A 211 14.10 15.52 23.90
C SER A 211 13.25 14.24 23.90
N SER A 212 13.23 13.52 25.03
CA SER A 212 12.41 12.33 25.24
C SER A 212 10.92 12.67 25.31
N VAL A 213 10.54 13.71 26.07
CA VAL A 213 9.15 14.21 26.14
C VAL A 213 8.64 14.68 24.76
N THR A 214 9.46 15.42 24.00
CA THR A 214 9.09 15.86 22.65
C THR A 214 8.91 14.68 21.69
N SER A 215 9.71 13.61 21.84
CA SER A 215 9.58 12.41 21.02
C SER A 215 8.32 11.61 21.35
N GLN A 216 7.97 11.53 22.63
CA GLN A 216 6.77 10.83 23.10
C GLN A 216 5.48 11.55 22.69
N MET A 217 5.44 12.89 22.83
CA MET A 217 4.31 13.69 22.35
C MET A 217 4.06 13.54 20.84
N LYS A 218 5.13 13.36 20.04
CA LYS A 218 4.99 13.09 18.59
C LYS A 218 4.38 11.71 18.32
N LEU A 219 4.78 10.70 19.09
CA LEU A 219 4.22 9.34 18.97
C LEU A 219 2.76 9.31 19.40
N GLU A 220 2.40 9.98 20.49
CA GLU A 220 1.02 10.09 20.96
C GLU A 220 0.13 10.84 19.96
N LYS A 221 0.65 11.92 19.36
CA LYS A 221 -0.04 12.62 18.26
C LYS A 221 -0.23 11.70 17.05
N LYS A 222 0.76 10.87 16.72
CA LYS A 222 0.69 9.97 15.55
C LYS A 222 -0.27 8.80 15.78
N PHE A 223 -0.14 8.11 16.91
CA PHE A 223 -0.75 6.81 17.18
C PHE A 223 -1.91 6.82 18.17
N GLY A 224 -2.06 7.89 18.95
CA GLY A 224 -3.08 8.04 19.99
C GLY A 224 -2.54 7.96 21.40
N GLN A 225 -3.46 8.07 22.38
CA GLN A 225 -3.14 8.25 23.79
C GLN A 225 -2.84 6.95 24.56
N SER A 226 -3.00 5.78 23.94
CA SER A 226 -2.71 4.50 24.60
C SER A 226 -1.21 4.26 24.72
N PRO A 227 -0.62 4.26 25.93
CA PRO A 227 0.81 4.02 26.10
C PRO A 227 1.19 2.59 25.72
N VAL A 228 0.31 1.63 25.99
CA VAL A 228 0.50 0.22 25.65
C VAL A 228 0.55 0.04 24.13
N PHE A 229 -0.40 0.65 23.40
CA PHE A 229 -0.39 0.60 21.94
C PHE A 229 0.84 1.29 21.38
N VAL A 230 1.17 2.50 21.84
CA VAL A 230 2.36 3.24 21.39
C VAL A 230 3.63 2.40 21.59
N ALA A 231 3.81 1.80 22.78
CA ALA A 231 4.93 0.90 23.05
C ALA A 231 4.96 -0.32 22.11
N SER A 232 3.79 -0.90 21.79
CA SER A 232 3.70 -2.05 20.87
C SER A 232 4.14 -1.72 19.43
N THR A 233 4.16 -0.45 19.03
CA THR A 233 4.58 -0.04 17.68
C THR A 233 6.10 -0.01 17.48
N LEU A 234 6.88 0.05 18.56
CA LEU A 234 8.34 0.19 18.53
C LEU A 234 9.09 -1.08 18.09
N PRO A 235 8.76 -2.31 18.56
CA PRO A 235 9.45 -3.51 18.10
C PRO A 235 9.09 -3.87 16.65
N GLU A 236 10.11 -4.13 15.82
CA GLU A 236 9.91 -4.58 14.43
C GLU A 236 9.44 -6.03 14.33
N ASP A 237 9.96 -6.90 15.20
CA ASP A 237 9.64 -8.34 15.23
C ASP A 237 8.27 -8.63 15.87
N GLY A 238 7.63 -7.61 16.44
CA GLY A 238 6.33 -7.73 17.09
C GLY A 238 6.41 -8.36 18.48
N GLY A 239 5.33 -9.05 18.88
CA GLY A 239 5.18 -9.68 20.18
C GLY A 239 4.54 -8.79 21.26
N VAL A 240 4.08 -9.44 22.32
CA VAL A 240 3.42 -8.81 23.47
C VAL A 240 4.37 -8.78 24.67
N PRO A 241 4.39 -7.72 25.49
CA PRO A 241 5.22 -7.69 26.70
C PRO A 241 4.89 -8.86 27.66
N GLN A 242 5.92 -9.58 28.12
CA GLN A 242 5.77 -10.83 28.91
C GLN A 242 5.03 -10.65 30.25
N ASN A 243 4.96 -9.42 30.78
CA ASN A 243 4.42 -9.14 32.12
C ASN A 243 2.99 -8.57 32.12
N ALA A 244 2.28 -8.57 30.99
CA ALA A 244 0.94 -8.00 30.90
C ALA A 244 -0.15 -9.05 31.21
N SER A 245 -1.05 -8.74 32.15
CA SER A 245 -2.19 -9.62 32.43
C SER A 245 -3.17 -9.65 31.25
N PRO A 246 -3.82 -10.79 30.95
CA PRO A 246 -4.82 -10.86 29.88
C PRO A 246 -5.99 -9.87 30.08
N ALA A 247 -6.38 -9.62 31.33
CA ALA A 247 -7.45 -8.69 31.66
C ALA A 247 -7.06 -7.23 31.38
N SER A 248 -5.82 -6.83 31.67
CA SER A 248 -5.33 -5.49 31.33
C SER A 248 -5.21 -5.29 29.82
N LEU A 249 -4.73 -6.30 29.08
CA LEU A 249 -4.66 -6.25 27.62
C LEU A 249 -6.05 -6.12 26.99
N LEU A 250 -7.05 -6.81 27.54
CA LEU A 250 -8.43 -6.71 27.04
C LEU A 250 -9.04 -5.33 27.31
N ARG A 251 -8.82 -4.75 28.50
CA ARG A 251 -9.26 -3.38 28.81
C ARG A 251 -8.64 -2.36 27.86
N GLU A 252 -7.35 -2.49 27.61
CA GLU A 252 -6.63 -1.64 26.67
C GLU A 252 -7.13 -1.83 25.23
N ALA A 253 -7.38 -3.08 24.81
CA ALA A 253 -7.95 -3.38 23.50
C ALA A 253 -9.33 -2.72 23.31
N ILE A 254 -10.15 -2.61 24.36
CA ILE A 254 -11.43 -1.89 24.34
C ILE A 254 -11.21 -0.38 24.23
N GLN A 255 -10.21 0.18 24.93
CA GLN A 255 -9.88 1.61 24.86
C GLN A 255 -9.47 2.03 23.45
N VAL A 256 -8.61 1.24 22.77
CA VAL A 256 -8.10 1.58 21.44
C VAL A 256 -9.13 1.45 20.31
N ILE A 257 -10.31 0.90 20.57
CA ILE A 257 -11.44 0.83 19.61
C ILE A 257 -12.60 1.76 19.94
N SER A 258 -12.43 2.62 20.94
CA SER A 258 -13.42 3.65 21.27
C SER A 258 -13.64 4.61 20.09
N CYS A 259 -14.85 5.16 20.00
CA CYS A 259 -15.25 5.98 18.84
C CYS A 259 -14.44 7.28 18.69
N GLY A 260 -13.93 7.83 19.79
CA GLY A 260 -13.11 9.05 19.81
C GLY A 260 -11.60 8.79 19.80
N TYR A 261 -11.14 7.53 19.70
CA TYR A 261 -9.70 7.23 19.79
C TYR A 261 -8.87 7.91 18.70
N GLU A 262 -9.45 8.09 17.53
CA GLU A 262 -8.77 8.64 16.35
C GLU A 262 -8.76 10.19 16.35
N ASP A 263 -9.45 10.82 17.30
CA ASP A 263 -9.55 12.28 17.39
C ASP A 263 -8.17 12.92 17.62
N LYS A 264 -7.85 13.91 16.79
CA LYS A 264 -6.56 14.63 16.81
C LYS A 264 -5.33 13.73 16.59
N THR A 265 -5.53 12.52 16.07
CA THR A 265 -4.44 11.62 15.65
C THR A 265 -4.19 11.70 14.13
N GLU A 266 -3.15 10.99 13.68
CA GLU A 266 -2.81 10.82 12.26
C GLU A 266 -3.43 9.55 11.63
N TRP A 267 -4.27 8.81 12.38
CA TRP A 267 -5.03 7.67 11.86
C TRP A 267 -5.92 8.08 10.69
N GLY A 268 -5.88 7.29 9.62
CA GLY A 268 -6.60 7.56 8.38
C GLY A 268 -6.02 8.68 7.51
N LYS A 269 -5.09 9.50 8.03
CA LYS A 269 -4.45 10.57 7.25
C LYS A 269 -3.08 10.15 6.74
N GLU A 270 -2.27 9.62 7.65
CA GLU A 270 -0.88 9.20 7.42
C GLU A 270 -0.61 7.78 7.96
N VAL A 271 -1.52 7.23 8.76
CA VAL A 271 -1.41 5.92 9.43
C VAL A 271 -2.62 5.05 9.10
N GLY A 272 -2.36 3.77 8.78
CA GLY A 272 -3.37 2.77 8.48
C GLY A 272 -3.91 2.88 7.04
N TRP A 273 -5.14 2.39 6.86
CA TRP A 273 -5.95 2.64 5.68
C TRP A 273 -6.35 4.10 5.62
N ILE A 274 -6.12 4.73 4.46
CA ILE A 274 -6.29 6.18 4.27
C ILE A 274 -7.77 6.52 4.03
N TYR A 275 -8.27 7.54 4.73
CA TYR A 275 -9.64 8.03 4.63
C TYR A 275 -9.82 9.03 3.49
N GLY A 276 -11.07 9.27 3.11
CA GLY A 276 -11.44 10.34 2.17
C GLY A 276 -11.69 9.91 0.73
N SER A 277 -11.64 8.60 0.42
CA SER A 277 -12.11 8.07 -0.86
C SER A 277 -12.87 6.75 -0.66
N VAL A 278 -13.85 6.47 -1.52
CA VAL A 278 -14.54 5.18 -1.62
C VAL A 278 -13.60 4.05 -2.06
N THR A 279 -12.48 4.37 -2.72
CA THR A 279 -11.41 3.44 -3.11
C THR A 279 -10.20 3.66 -2.21
N GLU A 280 -10.35 3.40 -0.91
CA GLU A 280 -9.26 3.56 0.07
C GLU A 280 -8.10 2.61 -0.19
N ASP A 281 -8.35 1.51 -0.92
CA ASP A 281 -7.39 0.48 -1.25
C ASP A 281 -6.26 1.02 -2.14
N ILE A 282 -6.59 1.57 -3.31
CA ILE A 282 -5.62 2.16 -4.22
C ILE A 282 -4.86 3.30 -3.52
N LEU A 283 -5.57 4.14 -2.76
CA LEU A 283 -4.99 5.28 -2.06
C LEU A 283 -3.97 4.84 -0.98
N THR A 284 -4.29 3.78 -0.23
CA THR A 284 -3.40 3.22 0.80
C THR A 284 -2.14 2.64 0.16
N GLY A 285 -2.30 1.87 -0.93
CA GLY A 285 -1.16 1.32 -1.67
C GLY A 285 -0.26 2.42 -2.25
N PHE A 286 -0.85 3.43 -2.87
CA PHE A 286 -0.16 4.61 -3.41
C PHE A 286 0.66 5.34 -2.34
N LYS A 287 0.06 5.58 -1.18
CA LYS A 287 0.74 6.23 -0.05
C LYS A 287 1.97 5.44 0.38
N MET A 288 1.85 4.12 0.55
CA MET A 288 2.96 3.25 0.95
C MET A 288 4.09 3.28 -0.10
N HIS A 289 3.77 3.25 -1.40
CA HIS A 289 4.76 3.37 -2.46
C HIS A 289 5.44 4.77 -2.47
N CYS A 290 4.73 5.83 -2.12
CA CYS A 290 5.33 7.17 -1.95
C CYS A 290 6.35 7.22 -0.80
N HIS A 291 6.18 6.41 0.25
CA HIS A 291 7.14 6.18 1.32
C HIS A 291 8.31 5.25 0.92
N GLY A 292 8.44 4.93 -0.38
CA GLY A 292 9.55 4.17 -0.96
C GLY A 292 9.45 2.65 -0.79
N TRP A 293 8.32 2.16 -0.29
CA TRP A 293 8.08 0.73 -0.20
C TRP A 293 7.87 0.11 -1.58
N ARG A 294 8.19 -1.17 -1.68
CA ARG A 294 7.91 -2.03 -2.83
C ARG A 294 6.79 -3.00 -2.46
N SER A 295 5.94 -3.35 -3.41
CA SER A 295 5.02 -4.48 -3.26
C SER A 295 5.36 -5.60 -4.23
N VAL A 296 4.77 -6.78 -4.02
CA VAL A 296 5.02 -7.98 -4.84
C VAL A 296 3.71 -8.58 -5.29
N TYR A 297 3.64 -9.01 -6.55
CA TYR A 297 2.50 -9.75 -7.10
C TYR A 297 2.78 -11.26 -7.13
N CYS A 298 2.09 -12.04 -6.29
CA CYS A 298 2.29 -13.48 -6.19
C CYS A 298 1.17 -14.25 -6.90
N ILE A 299 1.53 -15.04 -7.91
CA ILE A 299 0.59 -15.85 -8.71
C ILE A 299 0.93 -17.34 -8.56
N PRO A 300 0.41 -18.02 -7.54
CA PRO A 300 0.59 -19.45 -7.40
C PRO A 300 -0.18 -20.24 -8.46
N LYS A 301 0.29 -21.47 -8.74
CA LYS A 301 -0.37 -22.40 -9.66
C LYS A 301 -1.83 -22.67 -9.27
N ARG A 302 -2.08 -22.88 -7.98
CA ARG A 302 -3.43 -22.93 -7.42
C ARG A 302 -3.79 -21.52 -6.91
N PRO A 303 -4.89 -20.91 -7.36
CA PRO A 303 -5.32 -19.61 -6.85
C PRO A 303 -5.32 -19.59 -5.32
N ALA A 304 -4.59 -18.66 -4.73
CA ALA A 304 -4.46 -18.57 -3.27
C ALA A 304 -5.79 -18.22 -2.60
N PHE A 305 -6.49 -17.26 -3.19
CA PHE A 305 -7.77 -16.76 -2.74
C PHE A 305 -8.79 -16.94 -3.86
N LYS A 306 -10.01 -17.31 -3.47
CA LYS A 306 -11.16 -17.37 -4.36
C LYS A 306 -12.34 -16.66 -3.71
N GLY A 307 -13.19 -16.04 -4.51
CA GLY A 307 -14.39 -15.38 -4.01
C GLY A 307 -15.62 -15.56 -4.90
N SER A 308 -16.73 -14.99 -4.49
CA SER A 308 -17.98 -15.00 -5.25
C SER A 308 -18.11 -13.72 -6.08
N ALA A 309 -18.29 -13.85 -7.41
CA ALA A 309 -18.51 -12.69 -8.27
C ALA A 309 -19.99 -12.24 -8.26
N PRO A 310 -20.27 -10.95 -8.55
CA PRO A 310 -21.63 -10.49 -8.82
C PRO A 310 -22.25 -11.27 -9.99
N ILE A 311 -23.40 -11.90 -9.77
CA ILE A 311 -24.06 -12.74 -10.79
C ILE A 311 -24.99 -11.96 -11.72
N ASN A 312 -25.37 -10.73 -11.34
CA ASN A 312 -26.27 -9.89 -12.12
C ASN A 312 -25.56 -8.61 -12.62
N LEU A 313 -26.09 -8.04 -13.70
CA LEU A 313 -25.51 -6.85 -14.34
C LEU A 313 -25.63 -5.60 -13.46
N SER A 314 -26.71 -5.46 -12.69
CA SER A 314 -26.96 -4.28 -11.84
C SER A 314 -25.85 -4.10 -10.79
N ASP A 315 -25.54 -5.17 -10.05
CA ASP A 315 -24.50 -5.16 -9.02
C ASP A 315 -23.12 -4.93 -9.64
N ARG A 316 -22.89 -5.49 -10.84
CA ARG A 316 -21.65 -5.27 -11.57
C ARG A 316 -21.49 -3.81 -11.99
N LEU A 317 -22.55 -3.17 -12.51
CA LEU A 317 -22.52 -1.75 -12.88
C LEU A 317 -22.33 -0.85 -11.66
N HIS A 318 -23.04 -1.10 -10.55
CA HIS A 318 -22.84 -0.36 -9.31
C HIS A 318 -21.41 -0.51 -8.77
N GLN A 319 -20.81 -1.69 -8.92
CA GLN A 319 -19.42 -1.92 -8.54
C GLN A 319 -18.45 -1.08 -9.38
N VAL A 320 -18.58 -1.09 -10.71
CA VAL A 320 -17.74 -0.25 -11.58
C VAL A 320 -17.95 1.24 -11.30
N LEU A 321 -19.19 1.65 -11.07
CA LEU A 321 -19.51 3.03 -10.72
C LEU A 321 -18.81 3.47 -9.43
N ARG A 322 -18.79 2.63 -8.39
CA ARG A 322 -18.06 2.93 -7.15
C ARG A 322 -16.55 3.06 -7.38
N TRP A 323 -15.98 2.22 -8.24
CA TRP A 323 -14.56 2.32 -8.61
C TRP A 323 -14.27 3.62 -9.36
N ALA A 324 -15.12 4.00 -10.32
CA ALA A 324 -14.97 5.23 -11.07
C ALA A 324 -15.10 6.47 -10.17
N LEU A 325 -16.10 6.49 -9.28
CA LEU A 325 -16.29 7.57 -8.30
C LEU A 325 -15.08 7.69 -7.37
N GLY A 326 -14.58 6.59 -6.82
CA GLY A 326 -13.39 6.60 -5.97
C GLY A 326 -12.15 7.12 -6.69
N SER A 327 -11.91 6.70 -7.94
CA SER A 327 -10.83 7.24 -8.77
C SER A 327 -10.96 8.75 -9.00
N VAL A 328 -12.17 9.26 -9.28
CA VAL A 328 -12.41 10.71 -9.43
C VAL A 328 -12.21 11.45 -8.10
N GLU A 329 -12.63 10.89 -6.97
CA GLU A 329 -12.36 11.46 -5.65
C GLU A 329 -10.86 11.57 -5.37
N ILE A 330 -10.08 10.52 -5.69
CA ILE A 330 -8.62 10.55 -5.55
C ILE A 330 -8.02 11.63 -6.45
N PHE A 331 -8.48 11.73 -7.71
CA PHE A 331 -8.02 12.74 -8.67
C PHE A 331 -8.20 14.17 -8.15
N LEU A 332 -9.36 14.45 -7.55
CA LEU A 332 -9.71 15.79 -7.05
C LEU A 332 -9.19 16.03 -5.63
N SER A 333 -8.65 15.02 -4.96
CA SER A 333 -8.13 15.12 -3.59
C SER A 333 -6.71 15.71 -3.53
N ARG A 334 -6.26 16.01 -2.30
CA ARG A 334 -4.85 16.34 -2.01
C ARG A 334 -3.88 15.23 -2.47
N HIS A 335 -4.35 13.99 -2.56
CA HIS A 335 -3.54 12.80 -2.81
C HIS A 335 -3.46 12.41 -4.30
N CYS A 336 -3.77 13.31 -5.22
CA CYS A 336 -3.65 13.03 -6.64
C CYS A 336 -2.19 12.74 -7.07
N PRO A 337 -1.92 11.64 -7.79
CA PRO A 337 -0.57 11.27 -8.23
C PRO A 337 0.15 12.31 -9.10
N ILE A 338 -0.59 13.27 -9.69
CA ILE A 338 -0.04 14.34 -10.55
C ILE A 338 0.75 15.37 -9.75
N TRP A 339 0.34 15.70 -8.53
CA TRP A 339 0.99 16.73 -7.69
C TRP A 339 1.43 16.23 -6.30
N TYR A 340 0.92 15.09 -5.84
CA TYR A 340 1.27 14.53 -4.53
C TYR A 340 2.52 13.64 -4.57
N GLY A 341 3.29 13.62 -3.48
CA GLY A 341 4.36 12.64 -3.28
C GLY A 341 5.61 12.86 -4.13
N TYR A 342 5.86 14.07 -4.62
CA TYR A 342 7.13 14.44 -5.24
C TYR A 342 8.23 14.54 -4.18
N GLY A 343 9.45 14.09 -4.53
CA GLY A 343 10.57 13.98 -3.58
C GLY A 343 10.50 12.75 -2.66
N GLY A 344 9.46 11.91 -2.79
CA GLY A 344 9.34 10.62 -2.11
C GLY A 344 10.01 9.47 -2.87
N GLY A 345 9.67 8.24 -2.49
CA GLY A 345 10.24 7.01 -3.06
C GLY A 345 9.45 6.42 -4.24
N LEU A 346 8.44 7.11 -4.78
CA LEU A 346 7.65 6.64 -5.91
C LEU A 346 8.43 6.76 -7.22
N LYS A 347 8.62 5.65 -7.94
CA LYS A 347 9.28 5.63 -9.26
C LYS A 347 8.44 6.37 -10.30
N TRP A 348 9.09 6.95 -11.31
CA TRP A 348 8.40 7.72 -12.35
C TRP A 348 7.41 6.89 -13.18
N LEU A 349 7.80 5.68 -13.62
CA LEU A 349 6.90 4.78 -14.34
C LEU A 349 5.74 4.29 -13.45
N GLU A 350 6.00 4.06 -12.16
CA GLU A 350 4.96 3.71 -11.19
C GLU A 350 3.96 4.86 -11.03
N ARG A 351 4.46 6.10 -10.92
CA ARG A 351 3.62 7.30 -10.88
C ARG A 351 2.73 7.39 -12.11
N PHE A 352 3.28 7.12 -13.30
CA PHE A 352 2.49 7.12 -14.54
C PHE A 352 1.35 6.09 -14.48
N SER A 353 1.60 4.89 -13.95
CA SER A 353 0.56 3.89 -13.71
C SER A 353 -0.53 4.37 -12.74
N TYR A 354 -0.16 5.00 -11.63
CA TYR A 354 -1.13 5.59 -10.70
C TYR A 354 -1.93 6.72 -11.34
N ILE A 355 -1.31 7.60 -12.15
CA ILE A 355 -2.02 8.63 -12.90
C ILE A 355 -3.04 7.98 -13.83
N ASN A 356 -2.65 6.95 -14.59
CA ASN A 356 -3.57 6.22 -15.48
C ASN A 356 -4.75 5.61 -14.70
N SER A 357 -4.48 5.01 -13.53
CA SER A 357 -5.51 4.39 -12.66
C SER A 357 -6.48 5.38 -12.02
N VAL A 358 -6.11 6.66 -11.95
CA VAL A 358 -6.93 7.73 -11.39
C VAL A 358 -7.67 8.50 -12.49
N VAL A 359 -7.05 8.66 -13.66
CA VAL A 359 -7.62 9.37 -14.82
C VAL A 359 -8.54 8.51 -15.68
N TYR A 360 -8.48 7.17 -15.61
CA TYR A 360 -9.25 6.30 -16.52
C TYR A 360 -10.75 6.66 -16.64
N PRO A 361 -11.50 7.07 -15.59
CA PRO A 361 -12.92 7.38 -15.75
C PRO A 361 -13.16 8.57 -16.69
N TRP A 362 -12.23 9.52 -16.75
CA TRP A 362 -12.31 10.72 -17.59
C TRP A 362 -12.23 10.40 -19.08
N THR A 363 -11.66 9.24 -19.45
CA THR A 363 -11.64 8.77 -20.85
C THR A 363 -13.04 8.46 -21.39
N SER A 364 -14.04 8.32 -20.52
CA SER A 364 -15.45 8.14 -20.93
C SER A 364 -16.01 9.35 -21.68
N ILE A 365 -15.58 10.57 -21.35
CA ILE A 365 -16.07 11.81 -21.99
C ILE A 365 -15.67 11.86 -23.48
N PRO A 366 -14.36 11.79 -23.85
CA PRO A 366 -13.97 11.77 -25.26
C PRO A 366 -14.49 10.52 -25.97
N LEU A 367 -14.65 9.39 -25.28
CA LEU A 367 -15.25 8.19 -25.87
C LEU A 367 -16.71 8.40 -26.27
N LEU A 368 -17.54 9.04 -25.42
CA LEU A 368 -18.92 9.37 -25.75
C LEU A 368 -19.00 10.33 -26.95
N VAL A 369 -18.13 11.33 -27.00
CA VAL A 369 -18.04 12.23 -28.16
C VAL A 369 -17.66 11.44 -29.41
N TYR A 370 -16.64 10.58 -29.32
CA TYR A 370 -16.19 9.75 -30.43
C TYR A 370 -17.29 8.80 -30.94
N CYS A 371 -18.05 8.17 -30.05
CA CYS A 371 -19.14 7.26 -30.43
C CYS A 371 -20.36 7.96 -31.02
N THR A 372 -20.63 9.22 -30.65
CA THR A 372 -21.76 9.99 -31.21
C THR A 372 -21.42 10.66 -32.54
N LEU A 373 -20.14 10.90 -32.81
CA LEU A 373 -19.66 11.59 -34.00
C LEU A 373 -20.12 10.94 -35.32
N PRO A 374 -20.05 9.61 -35.53
CA PRO A 374 -20.52 8.98 -36.77
C PRO A 374 -22.02 9.21 -37.01
N ALA A 375 -22.84 9.14 -35.97
CA ALA A 375 -24.29 9.37 -36.07
C ALA A 375 -24.59 10.82 -36.49
N ILE A 376 -23.87 11.79 -35.92
CA ILE A 376 -24.00 13.21 -36.30
C ILE A 376 -23.58 13.41 -37.76
N CYS A 377 -22.45 12.84 -38.19
CA CYS A 377 -21.99 12.93 -39.58
C CYS A 377 -23.02 12.32 -40.55
N LEU A 378 -23.59 11.16 -40.23
CA LEU A 378 -24.59 10.49 -41.05
C LEU A 378 -25.90 11.29 -41.16
N LEU A 379 -26.38 11.87 -40.06
CA LEU A 379 -27.64 12.63 -40.05
C LEU A 379 -27.51 14.02 -40.67
N THR A 380 -26.37 14.68 -40.49
CA THR A 380 -26.15 16.05 -41.01
C THR A 380 -25.56 16.08 -42.41
N GLY A 381 -25.04 14.96 -42.91
CA GLY A 381 -24.31 14.87 -44.17
C GLY A 381 -22.96 15.62 -44.17
N LYS A 382 -22.55 16.19 -43.03
CA LYS A 382 -21.29 16.92 -42.88
C LYS A 382 -20.20 15.98 -42.39
N PHE A 383 -19.34 15.56 -43.31
CA PHE A 383 -18.15 14.80 -42.98
C PHE A 383 -17.04 15.73 -42.48
N ILE A 384 -16.37 15.30 -41.40
CA ILE A 384 -15.34 16.08 -40.71
C ILE A 384 -13.99 15.95 -41.44
N VAL A 385 -13.75 14.80 -42.07
CA VAL A 385 -12.54 14.54 -42.84
C VAL A 385 -12.84 14.83 -44.31
N PRO A 386 -12.03 15.67 -44.99
CA PRO A 386 -12.16 15.90 -46.42
C PRO A 386 -11.81 14.63 -47.21
N GLU A 387 -12.09 14.61 -48.52
CA GLU A 387 -11.63 13.52 -49.39
C GLU A 387 -10.10 13.37 -49.27
N VAL A 388 -9.69 12.20 -48.79
CA VAL A 388 -8.30 11.89 -48.44
C VAL A 388 -7.54 11.37 -49.64
N SER A 389 -6.30 11.83 -49.79
CA SER A 389 -5.40 11.36 -50.84
C SER A 389 -4.77 10.01 -50.45
N TYR A 390 -4.21 9.27 -51.42
CA TYR A 390 -3.55 7.98 -51.17
C TYR A 390 -2.48 8.01 -50.05
N PRO A 391 -1.64 9.07 -49.91
CA PRO A 391 -0.75 9.26 -48.77
C PRO A 391 -1.46 9.31 -47.41
N ASP A 392 -2.61 9.97 -47.32
CA ASP A 392 -3.38 10.11 -46.08
C ASP A 392 -4.00 8.77 -45.67
N ILE A 393 -4.50 8.00 -46.65
CA ILE A 393 -4.99 6.64 -46.44
C ILE A 393 -3.85 5.74 -45.94
N LYS A 394 -2.65 5.86 -46.54
CA LYS A 394 -1.48 5.10 -46.10
C LYS A 394 -1.04 5.47 -44.68
N ALA A 395 -1.11 6.74 -44.30
CA ALA A 395 -0.82 7.18 -42.93
C ALA A 395 -1.82 6.58 -41.94
N VAL A 396 -3.12 6.67 -42.22
CA VAL A 396 -4.19 6.09 -41.38
C VAL A 396 -4.02 4.58 -41.24
N ILE A 397 -3.71 3.87 -42.33
CA ILE A 397 -3.46 2.41 -42.29
C ILE A 397 -2.21 2.10 -41.49
N THR A 398 -1.12 2.85 -41.66
CA THR A 398 0.15 2.62 -40.95
C THR A 398 -0.01 2.88 -39.46
N ASP A 399 -0.73 3.93 -39.06
CA ASP A 399 -1.00 4.27 -37.67
C ASP A 399 -1.93 3.22 -37.02
N ASN A 400 -3.01 2.82 -37.70
CA ASN A 400 -3.91 1.78 -37.20
C ASN A 400 -3.24 0.39 -37.16
N CYS A 401 -2.42 0.02 -38.15
CA CYS A 401 -1.65 -1.21 -38.13
C CYS A 401 -0.58 -1.20 -37.03
N SER A 402 0.06 -0.06 -36.74
CA SER A 402 1.02 0.06 -35.63
C SER A 402 0.32 -0.10 -34.28
N ILE A 403 -0.89 0.43 -34.14
CA ILE A 403 -1.74 0.24 -32.94
C ILE A 403 -2.19 -1.23 -32.83
N TYR A 404 -2.62 -1.86 -33.93
CA TYR A 404 -3.03 -3.27 -33.95
C TYR A 404 -1.87 -4.23 -33.68
N LEU A 405 -0.68 -3.96 -34.21
CA LEU A 405 0.53 -4.76 -33.96
C LEU A 405 1.01 -4.62 -32.51
N CYS A 406 0.91 -3.43 -31.91
CA CYS A 406 1.16 -3.25 -30.47
C CYS A 406 0.18 -4.03 -29.59
N TRP A 407 -1.05 -4.26 -30.07
CA TRP A 407 -2.09 -5.02 -29.37
C TRP A 407 -1.96 -6.54 -29.58
N HIS A 408 -1.41 -6.98 -30.71
CA HIS A 408 -1.29 -8.40 -31.04
C HIS A 408 0.03 -9.06 -30.57
N TYR A 409 1.05 -8.24 -30.23
CA TYR A 409 2.38 -8.68 -29.77
C TYR A 409 2.71 -8.39 -28.29
N ASN A 410 1.71 -8.05 -27.46
CA ASN A 410 1.80 -8.09 -25.99
C ASN A 410 0.74 -9.04 -25.44
#